data_AF-B9E1P7-F1
#
_entry.id   AF-B9E1P7-F1
#
_cell.length_a   1.000
_cell.length_b   1.000
_cell.length_c   1.000
_cell.angle_alpha   90.00
_cell.angle_beta   90.00
_cell.angle_gamma   90.00
#
_symmetry.space_group_name_H-M   'P 1'
#
loop_
_entity.id
_entity.type
_entity.pdbx_description
1 polymer ?
#
loop_
_entity_poly.entity_id
_entity_poly.type
_entity_poly.pdbx_seq_one_letter_code
_entity_poly.pdbx_strand_id
1 'polypeptide(L)'
;MKSRMNLRFLVITAVFIAIAIVLRPFAITVAAGGILTMRISFDAICYTAPGLIFGPLYGGIAGGLIDVFGYMMKPMGGYIPLFTITNIIAGILPAVLWRIIRNKSNYKIRNYYSIFFILLFLIGFINFIIIKFMSNTTLNRLFMFLGKKSQYFSYGFMLIGIIGILILLINLFINKNSAKFYSFINNYYFKMVIVLGISGIFICTINTYILLIFTPALIAKGFMLLWIPRIVETLLMTAINSYIVCIILYSYNLFYSRVVKKA
;
A
#
# COMPACT_ATOMS: atom_id res chain seq x y z
N MET A 1 -4.42 -18.39 -30.73
CA MET A 1 -4.84 -17.22 -29.90
C MET A 1 -3.99 -16.94 -28.66
N LYS A 2 -3.17 -17.89 -28.14
CA LYS A 2 -2.32 -17.68 -26.94
C LYS A 2 -1.13 -16.71 -27.16
N SER A 3 -0.51 -16.68 -28.34
CA SER A 3 0.69 -15.86 -28.60
C SER A 3 0.42 -14.35 -28.67
N ARG A 4 -0.68 -13.91 -29.31
CA ARG A 4 -1.03 -12.49 -29.43
C ARG A 4 -1.41 -11.85 -28.07
N MET A 5 -2.01 -12.60 -27.15
CA MET A 5 -2.29 -12.10 -25.79
C MET A 5 -1.02 -11.86 -24.99
N ASN A 6 -0.01 -12.75 -25.11
CA ASN A 6 1.26 -12.59 -24.43
C ASN A 6 2.03 -11.34 -24.91
N LEU A 7 2.05 -11.08 -26.23
CA LEU A 7 2.68 -9.87 -26.77
C LEU A 7 2.00 -8.58 -26.29
N ARG A 8 0.66 -8.53 -26.34
CA ARG A 8 -0.09 -7.35 -25.86
C ARG A 8 0.14 -7.09 -24.37
N PHE A 9 0.12 -8.13 -23.53
CA PHE A 9 0.36 -7.99 -22.10
C PHE A 9 1.78 -7.52 -21.80
N LEU A 10 2.77 -8.04 -22.54
CA LEU A 10 4.16 -7.61 -22.43
C LEU A 10 4.33 -6.13 -22.80
N VAL A 11 3.76 -5.70 -23.93
CA VAL A 11 3.83 -4.30 -24.38
C VAL A 11 3.16 -3.36 -23.37
N ILE A 12 1.96 -3.69 -22.88
CA ILE A 12 1.28 -2.85 -21.88
C ILE A 12 2.09 -2.81 -20.58
N THR A 13 2.67 -3.93 -20.14
CA THR A 13 3.54 -3.97 -18.96
C THR A 13 4.77 -3.09 -19.14
N ALA A 14 5.39 -3.09 -20.32
CA ALA A 14 6.52 -2.20 -20.64
C ALA A 14 6.11 -0.71 -20.58
N VAL A 15 4.92 -0.35 -21.06
CA VAL A 15 4.38 1.00 -20.94
C VAL A 15 4.20 1.40 -19.47
N PHE A 16 3.67 0.50 -18.62
CA PHE A 16 3.58 0.77 -17.18
C PHE A 16 4.95 0.98 -16.53
N ILE A 17 5.96 0.18 -16.89
CA ILE A 17 7.34 0.35 -16.41
C ILE A 17 7.89 1.72 -16.83
N ALA A 18 7.69 2.13 -18.09
CA ALA A 18 8.12 3.44 -18.57
C ALA A 18 7.44 4.59 -17.79
N ILE A 19 6.13 4.48 -17.53
CA ILE A 19 5.39 5.46 -16.72
C ILE A 19 5.97 5.51 -15.29
N ALA A 20 6.28 4.36 -14.68
CA ALA A 20 6.85 4.30 -13.33
C ALA A 20 8.16 5.07 -13.22
N ILE A 21 9.03 4.91 -14.23
CA ILE A 21 10.32 5.59 -14.31
C ILE A 21 10.12 7.10 -14.41
N VAL A 22 9.16 7.55 -15.24
CA VAL A 22 8.83 8.98 -15.39
C VAL A 22 8.21 9.56 -14.12
N LEU A 23 7.44 8.78 -13.36
CA LEU A 23 6.82 9.22 -12.10
C LEU A 23 7.83 9.32 -10.94
N ARG A 24 8.96 8.62 -11.02
CA ARG A 24 9.93 8.49 -9.92
C ARG A 24 10.50 9.81 -9.39
N PRO A 25 10.76 10.85 -10.21
CA PRO A 25 11.22 12.16 -9.74
C PRO A 25 10.14 12.96 -8.99
N PHE A 26 8.86 12.68 -9.20
CA PHE A 26 7.74 13.37 -8.52
C PHE A 26 7.48 12.86 -7.10
N ALA A 27 8.32 11.94 -6.60
CA ALA A 27 8.19 11.43 -5.24
C ALA A 27 8.52 12.52 -4.21
N ILE A 28 7.67 12.65 -3.19
CA ILE A 28 7.85 13.62 -2.12
C ILE A 28 8.62 12.96 -0.99
N THR A 29 9.81 13.47 -0.70
CA THR A 29 10.63 13.01 0.42
C THR A 29 10.36 13.86 1.66
N VAL A 30 9.88 13.23 2.73
CA VAL A 30 9.67 13.86 4.03
C VAL A 30 10.79 13.42 4.96
N ALA A 31 11.61 14.39 5.38
CA ALA A 31 12.65 14.19 6.37
C ALA A 31 12.12 14.61 7.76
N ALA A 32 12.28 13.73 8.75
CA ALA A 32 11.96 14.03 10.14
C ALA A 32 13.22 13.84 11.00
N GLY A 33 13.55 14.84 11.82
CA GLY A 33 14.72 14.79 12.71
C GLY A 33 16.08 14.68 11.98
N GLY A 34 16.22 15.35 10.83
CA GLY A 34 17.45 15.42 10.03
C GLY A 34 17.74 14.19 9.16
N ILE A 35 16.80 13.25 9.04
CA ILE A 35 16.97 12.01 8.28
C ILE A 35 15.77 11.82 7.34
N LEU A 36 16.00 11.31 6.14
CA LEU A 36 14.95 10.88 5.21
C LEU A 36 14.15 9.72 5.83
N THR A 37 13.02 10.06 6.46
CA THR A 37 12.18 9.09 7.17
C THR A 37 11.12 8.46 6.30
N MET A 38 10.69 9.15 5.25
CA MET A 38 9.55 8.75 4.42
C MET A 38 9.72 9.29 3.00
N ARG A 39 9.38 8.46 2.01
CA ARG A 39 9.32 8.86 0.60
C ARG A 39 8.00 8.38 0.02
N ILE A 40 7.10 9.33 -0.21
CA ILE A 40 5.80 9.07 -0.84
C ILE A 40 6.04 8.95 -2.35
N SER A 41 5.83 7.75 -2.90
CA SER A 41 6.05 7.47 -4.31
C SER A 41 4.78 6.91 -4.98
N PHE A 42 4.52 7.36 -6.21
CA PHE A 42 3.32 6.98 -6.98
C PHE A 42 3.57 5.84 -7.98
N ASP A 43 4.79 5.30 -8.03
CA ASP A 43 5.21 4.24 -8.96
C ASP A 43 4.66 2.86 -8.58
N ALA A 44 4.15 2.68 -7.36
CA ALA A 44 3.57 1.42 -6.89
C ALA A 44 2.41 0.91 -7.77
N ILE A 45 1.65 1.83 -8.35
CA ILE A 45 0.51 1.51 -9.21
C ILE A 45 0.97 0.82 -10.50
N CYS A 46 2.18 1.17 -10.97
CA CYS A 46 2.70 0.73 -12.24
C CYS A 46 3.16 -0.73 -12.24
N TYR A 47 3.60 -1.30 -11.10
CA TYR A 47 3.83 -2.74 -11.01
C TYR A 47 2.60 -3.51 -10.52
N THR A 48 1.73 -2.90 -9.72
CA THR A 48 0.53 -3.58 -9.20
C THR A 48 -0.55 -3.76 -10.27
N ALA A 49 -0.78 -2.77 -11.14
CA ALA A 49 -1.81 -2.84 -12.17
C ALA A 49 -1.58 -3.99 -13.19
N PRO A 50 -0.38 -4.15 -13.81
CA PRO A 50 -0.09 -5.31 -14.65
C PRO A 50 -0.25 -6.64 -13.90
N GLY A 51 0.17 -6.70 -12.63
CA GLY A 51 0.00 -7.86 -11.78
C GLY A 51 -1.47 -8.27 -11.61
N LEU A 52 -2.34 -7.31 -11.33
CA LEU A 52 -3.77 -7.54 -11.11
C LEU A 52 -4.52 -7.90 -12.41
N ILE A 53 -4.13 -7.32 -13.54
CA ILE A 53 -4.81 -7.50 -14.84
C ILE A 53 -4.31 -8.75 -15.57
N PHE A 54 -2.99 -8.92 -15.69
CA PHE A 54 -2.36 -9.97 -16.50
C PHE A 54 -1.85 -11.15 -15.67
N GLY A 55 -1.68 -10.96 -14.36
CA GLY A 55 -1.30 -11.99 -13.41
C GLY A 55 0.02 -11.71 -12.68
N PRO A 56 0.32 -12.47 -11.60
CA PRO A 56 1.41 -12.16 -10.68
C PRO A 56 2.78 -12.05 -11.34
N LEU A 57 3.05 -12.87 -12.36
CA LEU A 57 4.31 -12.87 -13.09
C LEU A 57 4.61 -11.50 -13.74
N TYR A 58 3.61 -10.86 -14.36
CA TYR A 58 3.79 -9.54 -14.97
C TYR A 58 4.01 -8.44 -13.92
N GLY A 59 3.34 -8.56 -12.76
CA GLY A 59 3.58 -7.65 -11.64
C GLY A 59 4.99 -7.80 -11.07
N GLY A 60 5.46 -9.03 -10.88
CA GLY A 60 6.81 -9.30 -10.40
C GLY A 60 7.90 -8.79 -11.33
N ILE A 61 7.78 -9.06 -12.63
CA ILE A 61 8.72 -8.55 -13.64
C ILE A 61 8.72 -7.01 -13.64
N ALA A 62 7.53 -6.39 -13.63
CA ALA A 62 7.43 -4.93 -13.57
C ALA A 62 8.11 -4.37 -12.31
N GLY A 63 7.84 -4.93 -11.14
CA GLY A 63 8.43 -4.49 -9.87
C GLY A 63 9.95 -4.58 -9.87
N GLY A 64 10.52 -5.70 -10.33
CA GLY A 64 11.97 -5.87 -10.41
C GLY A 64 12.64 -4.91 -11.39
N LEU A 65 12.08 -4.77 -12.60
CA LEU A 65 12.64 -3.86 -13.61
C LEU A 65 12.54 -2.39 -13.21
N ILE A 66 11.42 -1.98 -12.59
CA ILE A 66 11.24 -0.62 -12.08
C ILE A 66 12.30 -0.30 -11.02
N ASP A 67 12.62 -1.26 -10.15
CA ASP A 67 13.67 -1.07 -9.14
C ASP A 67 15.05 -0.89 -9.79
N VAL A 68 15.46 -1.84 -10.64
CA VAL A 68 16.75 -1.83 -11.33
C VAL A 68 16.91 -0.57 -12.17
N PHE A 69 15.95 -0.27 -13.05
CA PHE A 69 16.06 0.86 -13.95
C PHE A 69 16.04 2.20 -13.21
N GLY A 70 15.20 2.36 -12.19
CA GLY A 70 15.24 3.62 -11.48
C GLY A 70 16.44 3.75 -10.54
N TYR A 71 17.13 2.66 -10.15
CA TYR A 71 18.48 2.76 -9.60
C TYR A 71 19.49 3.27 -10.64
N MET A 72 19.48 2.70 -11.85
CA MET A 72 20.37 3.12 -12.94
C MET A 72 20.19 4.58 -13.32
N MET A 73 18.95 5.10 -13.29
CA MET A 73 18.67 6.48 -13.68
C MET A 73 18.93 7.51 -12.58
N LYS A 74 18.62 7.18 -11.32
CA LYS A 74 18.84 8.08 -10.18
C LYS A 74 19.27 7.28 -8.96
N PRO A 75 20.55 6.94 -8.83
CA PRO A 75 21.04 6.19 -7.69
C PRO A 75 20.88 7.03 -6.42
N MET A 76 20.16 6.49 -5.44
CA MET A 76 19.97 7.09 -4.11
C MET A 76 20.74 6.29 -3.06
N GLY A 77 22.06 6.18 -3.25
CA GLY A 77 22.96 5.37 -2.43
C GLY A 77 23.47 4.11 -3.15
N GLY A 78 23.99 3.15 -2.39
CA GLY A 78 24.42 1.85 -2.91
C GLY A 78 23.23 0.99 -3.34
N TYR A 79 23.39 0.25 -4.44
CA TYR A 79 22.37 -0.73 -4.86
C TYR A 79 22.32 -1.89 -3.87
N ILE A 80 21.12 -2.17 -3.35
CA ILE A 80 20.89 -3.30 -2.44
C ILE A 80 19.93 -4.26 -3.16
N PRO A 81 20.43 -5.40 -3.69
CA PRO A 81 19.61 -6.34 -4.47
C PRO A 81 18.39 -6.90 -3.72
N LEU A 82 18.42 -6.91 -2.39
CA LEU A 82 17.28 -7.32 -1.57
C LEU A 82 16.06 -6.41 -1.80
N PHE A 83 16.25 -5.12 -2.08
CA PHE A 83 15.12 -4.24 -2.42
C PHE A 83 14.46 -4.62 -3.74
N THR A 84 15.22 -5.09 -4.72
CA THR A 84 14.67 -5.61 -5.98
C THR A 84 13.81 -6.85 -5.75
N ILE A 85 14.28 -7.77 -4.90
CA ILE A 85 13.51 -8.97 -4.52
C ILE A 85 12.21 -8.56 -3.84
N THR A 86 12.25 -7.61 -2.90
CA THR A 86 11.03 -7.12 -2.25
C THR A 86 10.08 -6.40 -3.21
N ASN A 87 10.61 -5.70 -4.22
CA ASN A 87 9.79 -5.05 -5.26
C ASN A 87 9.17 -6.07 -6.24
N ILE A 88 9.85 -7.18 -6.53
CA ILE A 88 9.24 -8.32 -7.25
C ILE A 88 8.07 -8.88 -6.43
N ILE A 89 8.28 -9.13 -5.14
CA ILE A 89 7.23 -9.61 -4.23
C ILE A 89 6.09 -8.57 -4.17
N ALA A 90 6.40 -7.27 -4.19
CA ALA A 90 5.43 -6.19 -4.20
C ALA A 90 4.49 -6.20 -5.41
N GLY A 91 4.95 -6.66 -6.57
CA GLY A 91 4.10 -6.86 -7.74
C GLY A 91 3.32 -8.18 -7.73
N ILE A 92 3.90 -9.25 -7.17
CA ILE A 92 3.29 -10.59 -7.13
C ILE A 92 2.19 -10.66 -6.08
N LEU A 93 2.47 -10.21 -4.85
CA LEU A 93 1.65 -10.45 -3.68
C LEU A 93 0.22 -9.87 -3.80
N PRO A 94 0.03 -8.62 -4.26
CA PRO A 94 -1.31 -8.08 -4.50
C PRO A 94 -2.09 -8.89 -5.54
N ALA A 95 -1.43 -9.34 -6.60
CA ALA A 95 -2.07 -10.13 -7.65
C ALA A 95 -2.54 -11.50 -7.16
N VAL A 96 -1.77 -12.14 -6.27
CA VAL A 96 -2.16 -13.41 -5.65
C VAL A 96 -3.33 -13.21 -4.69
N LEU A 97 -3.24 -12.24 -3.78
CA LEU A 97 -4.31 -11.93 -2.82
C LEU A 97 -5.62 -11.56 -3.52
N TRP A 98 -5.52 -10.82 -4.63
CA TRP A 98 -6.67 -10.45 -5.45
C TRP A 98 -7.44 -11.65 -5.99
N ARG A 99 -6.75 -12.71 -6.44
CA ARG A 99 -7.41 -13.93 -6.94
C ARG A 99 -8.27 -14.61 -5.87
N ILE A 100 -7.87 -14.51 -4.60
CA ILE A 100 -8.57 -15.08 -3.46
C ILE A 100 -9.79 -14.23 -3.07
N ILE A 101 -9.63 -12.89 -3.06
CA ILE A 101 -10.63 -11.97 -2.52
C ILE A 101 -11.68 -11.53 -3.55
N ARG A 102 -11.35 -11.52 -4.86
CA ARG A 102 -12.22 -10.96 -5.92
C ARG A 102 -13.65 -11.52 -5.93
N ASN A 103 -13.82 -12.80 -5.57
CA ASN A 103 -15.11 -13.50 -5.59
C ASN A 103 -15.86 -13.46 -4.24
N LYS A 104 -15.28 -12.86 -3.19
CA LYS A 104 -15.93 -12.73 -1.89
C LYS A 104 -17.01 -11.64 -1.90
N SER A 105 -18.00 -11.76 -1.03
CA SER A 105 -19.12 -10.81 -0.99
C SER A 105 -18.69 -9.43 -0.47
N ASN A 106 -19.12 -8.38 -1.16
CA ASN A 106 -18.67 -7.01 -0.89
C ASN A 106 -19.14 -6.51 0.48
N TYR A 107 -20.35 -6.89 0.89
CA TYR A 107 -20.92 -6.47 2.18
C TYR A 107 -20.11 -6.99 3.37
N LYS A 108 -19.67 -8.27 3.33
CA LYS A 108 -18.84 -8.87 4.39
C LYS A 108 -17.51 -8.16 4.49
N ILE A 109 -16.86 -7.93 3.34
CA ILE A 109 -15.56 -7.28 3.25
C ILE A 109 -15.60 -5.86 3.80
N ARG A 110 -16.64 -5.09 3.44
CA ARG A 110 -16.84 -3.74 3.97
C ARG A 110 -17.03 -3.76 5.48
N ASN A 111 -17.85 -4.68 6.02
CA ASN A 111 -18.04 -4.79 7.46
C ASN A 111 -16.75 -5.15 8.20
N TYR A 112 -15.99 -6.14 7.70
CA TYR A 112 -14.71 -6.51 8.32
C TYR A 112 -13.72 -5.34 8.31
N TYR A 113 -13.66 -4.59 7.21
CA TYR A 113 -12.87 -3.37 7.13
C TYR A 113 -13.29 -2.36 8.20
N SER A 114 -14.58 -2.04 8.31
CA SER A 114 -15.07 -1.07 9.29
C SER A 114 -14.78 -1.48 10.72
N ILE A 115 -15.05 -2.75 11.06
CA ILE A 115 -14.79 -3.30 12.39
C ILE A 115 -13.30 -3.21 12.73
N PHE A 116 -12.42 -3.57 11.79
CA PHE A 116 -10.97 -3.53 11.99
C PHE A 116 -10.47 -2.12 12.32
N PHE A 117 -10.87 -1.10 11.55
CA PHE A 117 -10.41 0.28 11.77
C PHE A 117 -11.03 0.93 13.00
N ILE A 118 -12.29 0.62 13.34
CA ILE A 118 -12.91 1.08 14.59
C ILE A 118 -12.19 0.49 15.79
N LEU A 119 -11.88 -0.82 15.76
CA LEU A 119 -11.11 -1.47 16.82
C LEU A 119 -9.71 -0.87 16.97
N LEU A 120 -9.00 -0.64 15.86
CA LEU A 120 -7.69 0.02 15.87
C LEU A 120 -7.74 1.41 16.51
N PHE A 121 -8.76 2.20 16.15
CA PHE A 121 -8.97 3.52 16.75
C PHE A 121 -9.22 3.43 18.26
N LEU A 122 -10.13 2.54 18.68
CA LEU A 122 -10.46 2.35 20.09
C LEU A 122 -9.25 1.88 20.91
N ILE A 123 -8.47 0.93 20.40
CA ILE A 123 -7.23 0.46 21.04
C ILE A 123 -6.24 1.63 21.18
N GLY A 124 -6.03 2.40 20.12
CA GLY A 124 -5.16 3.59 20.17
C GLY A 124 -5.62 4.62 21.20
N PHE A 125 -6.93 4.87 21.26
CA PHE A 125 -7.57 5.85 22.15
C PHE A 125 -7.53 5.41 23.63
N ILE A 126 -7.82 4.14 23.92
CA ILE A 126 -7.70 3.57 25.26
C ILE A 126 -6.26 3.68 25.75
N ASN A 127 -5.28 3.32 24.90
CA ASN A 127 -3.86 3.45 25.22
C ASN A 127 -3.46 4.90 25.50
N PHE A 128 -4.02 5.86 24.76
CA PHE A 128 -3.77 7.29 24.97
C PHE A 128 -4.26 7.75 26.34
N ILE A 129 -5.48 7.36 26.72
CA ILE A 129 -6.08 7.70 28.01
C ILE A 129 -5.25 7.11 29.15
N ILE A 130 -4.86 5.84 29.06
CA ILE A 130 -4.10 5.17 30.12
C ILE A 130 -2.76 5.88 30.37
N ILE A 131 -2.03 6.22 29.30
CA ILE A 131 -0.73 6.89 29.41
C ILE A 131 -0.86 8.31 29.96
N LYS A 132 -1.91 9.06 29.56
CA LYS A 132 -2.05 10.48 29.91
C LYS A 132 -2.77 10.73 31.23
N PHE A 133 -3.73 9.89 31.61
CA PHE A 133 -4.61 10.11 32.77
C PHE A 133 -4.47 9.08 33.90
N MET A 134 -3.99 7.85 33.64
CA MET A 134 -3.98 6.76 34.64
C MET A 134 -2.59 6.16 34.88
N SER A 135 -1.65 6.98 35.34
CA SER A 135 -0.22 6.59 35.47
C SER A 135 0.06 5.49 36.50
N ASN A 136 -0.82 5.25 37.48
CA ASN A 136 -0.57 4.33 38.61
C ASN A 136 -1.18 2.93 38.46
N THR A 137 -1.76 2.58 37.31
CA THR A 137 -2.41 1.28 37.09
C THR A 137 -1.42 0.17 36.67
N THR A 138 -1.73 -1.09 36.98
CA THR A 138 -0.93 -2.26 36.57
C THR A 138 -0.76 -2.37 35.05
N LEU A 139 -1.77 -1.93 34.28
CA LEU A 139 -1.68 -1.82 32.82
C LEU A 139 -0.61 -0.82 32.38
N ASN A 140 -0.45 0.31 33.08
CA ASN A 140 0.58 1.29 32.74
C ASN A 140 2.00 0.75 33.00
N ARG A 141 2.18 -0.15 33.97
CA ARG A 141 3.47 -0.86 34.18
C ARG A 141 3.80 -1.81 33.03
N LEU A 142 2.81 -2.52 32.46
CA LEU A 142 2.98 -3.31 31.24
C LEU A 142 3.30 -2.45 30.01
N PHE A 143 2.74 -1.24 29.91
CA PHE A 143 3.09 -0.28 28.86
C PHE A 143 4.45 0.39 29.07
N MET A 144 4.92 0.55 30.33
CA MET A 144 6.28 1.00 30.61
C MET A 144 7.34 -0.06 30.28
N PHE A 145 7.01 -1.36 30.28
CA PHE A 145 7.88 -2.41 29.72
C PHE A 145 8.18 -2.22 28.23
N LEU A 146 7.26 -1.61 27.47
CA LEU A 146 7.47 -1.20 26.07
C LEU A 146 8.34 0.09 25.95
N GLY A 147 8.74 0.69 27.07
CA GLY A 147 9.63 1.84 27.16
C GLY A 147 8.95 3.21 26.94
N LYS A 148 9.71 4.30 27.12
CA LYS A 148 9.24 5.70 26.90
C LYS A 148 8.70 5.98 25.49
N LYS A 149 8.98 5.09 24.52
CA LYS A 149 8.50 5.17 23.13
C LYS A 149 7.09 4.57 22.94
N SER A 150 6.44 4.06 23.98
CA SER A 150 5.07 3.50 23.92
C SER A 150 4.01 4.52 23.49
N GLN A 151 4.25 5.81 23.74
CA GLN A 151 3.39 6.91 23.28
C GLN A 151 3.22 6.92 21.75
N TYR A 152 4.26 6.58 20.99
CA TYR A 152 4.20 6.56 19.53
C TYR A 152 3.27 5.46 19.00
N PHE A 153 3.11 4.34 19.74
CA PHE A 153 2.15 3.30 19.38
C PHE A 153 0.71 3.78 19.51
N SER A 154 0.40 4.51 20.59
CA SER A 154 -0.94 5.04 20.81
C SER A 154 -1.32 6.05 19.73
N TYR A 155 -0.45 7.03 19.45
CA TYR A 155 -0.69 7.99 18.36
C TYR A 155 -0.76 7.33 16.98
N GLY A 156 0.10 6.34 16.71
CA GLY A 156 0.10 5.61 15.45
C GLY A 156 -1.21 4.87 15.20
N PHE A 157 -1.72 4.11 16.18
CA PHE A 157 -2.99 3.39 16.05
C PHE A 157 -4.19 4.33 15.92
N MET A 158 -4.20 5.45 16.66
CA MET A 158 -5.25 6.46 16.50
C MET A 158 -5.25 7.06 15.10
N LEU A 159 -4.09 7.48 14.58
CA LEU A 159 -3.97 8.06 13.24
C LEU A 159 -4.43 7.07 12.17
N ILE A 160 -3.99 5.82 12.25
CA ILE A 160 -4.39 4.75 11.32
C ILE A 160 -5.90 4.52 11.36
N GLY A 161 -6.49 4.46 12.56
CA GLY A 161 -7.93 4.32 12.76
C GLY A 161 -8.71 5.47 12.12
N ILE A 162 -8.28 6.72 12.38
CA ILE A 162 -8.90 7.94 11.81
C ILE A 162 -8.83 7.90 10.28
N ILE A 163 -7.67 7.60 9.70
CA ILE A 163 -7.48 7.51 8.25
C ILE A 163 -8.44 6.47 7.65
N GLY A 164 -8.53 5.28 8.26
CA GLY A 164 -9.41 4.22 7.80
C GLY A 164 -10.90 4.59 7.82
N ILE A 165 -11.32 5.33 8.84
CA ILE A 165 -12.69 5.84 8.98
C ILE A 165 -12.96 6.98 7.98
N LEU A 166 -12.02 7.91 7.80
CA LEU A 166 -12.12 8.99 6.80
C LEU A 166 -12.32 8.41 5.39
N ILE A 167 -11.60 7.35 5.06
CA ILE A 167 -11.75 6.63 3.78
C ILE A 167 -13.16 6.07 3.60
N LEU A 168 -13.75 5.48 4.65
CA LEU A 168 -15.15 5.02 4.62
C LEU A 168 -16.11 6.17 4.34
N LEU A 169 -15.93 7.30 5.02
CA LEU A 169 -16.76 8.48 4.85
C LEU A 169 -16.65 9.02 3.42
N ILE A 170 -15.44 9.18 2.90
CA ILE A 170 -15.20 9.60 1.51
C ILE A 170 -15.96 8.68 0.55
N ASN A 171 -15.86 7.36 0.73
CA ASN A 171 -16.54 6.41 -0.14
C ASN A 171 -18.08 6.48 -0.06
N LEU A 172 -18.65 6.95 1.05
CA LEU A 172 -20.09 7.20 1.18
C LEU A 172 -20.53 8.51 0.49
N PHE A 173 -19.65 9.52 0.47
CA PHE A 173 -19.92 10.84 -0.13
C PHE A 173 -19.71 10.90 -1.65
N ILE A 174 -18.96 9.96 -2.24
CA ILE A 174 -18.74 9.94 -3.69
C ILE A 174 -20.09 9.90 -4.44
N ASN A 175 -20.32 10.93 -5.25
CA ASN A 175 -21.60 11.27 -5.84
C ASN A 175 -22.06 10.22 -6.88
N LYS A 176 -23.36 9.89 -6.91
CA LYS A 176 -23.95 8.79 -7.70
C LYS A 176 -24.15 9.10 -9.20
N ASN A 177 -23.62 10.23 -9.69
CA ASN A 177 -23.90 10.75 -11.03
C ASN A 177 -23.55 9.80 -12.19
N SER A 178 -22.66 8.81 -11.98
CA SER A 178 -22.40 7.74 -12.96
C SER A 178 -22.60 6.35 -12.34
N ALA A 179 -23.86 5.91 -12.27
CA ALA A 179 -24.27 4.70 -11.55
C ALA A 179 -23.41 3.45 -11.84
N LYS A 180 -23.00 3.21 -13.10
CA LYS A 180 -22.18 2.04 -13.48
C LYS A 180 -20.72 2.12 -13.00
N PHE A 181 -20.09 3.28 -13.16
CA PHE A 181 -18.70 3.49 -12.74
C PHE A 181 -18.59 3.49 -11.21
N TYR A 182 -19.48 4.22 -10.55
CA TYR A 182 -19.57 4.26 -9.10
C TYR A 182 -19.84 2.87 -8.50
N SER A 183 -20.79 2.11 -9.07
CA SER A 183 -21.07 0.74 -8.63
C SER A 183 -19.84 -0.16 -8.74
N PHE A 184 -19.06 -0.05 -9.82
CA PHE A 184 -17.82 -0.81 -9.99
C PHE A 184 -16.79 -0.46 -8.91
N ILE A 185 -16.51 0.83 -8.70
CA ILE A 185 -15.54 1.27 -7.70
C ILE A 185 -15.97 0.80 -6.31
N ASN A 186 -17.21 1.06 -5.91
CA ASN A 186 -17.69 0.70 -4.57
C ASN A 186 -17.63 -0.83 -4.31
N ASN A 187 -17.84 -1.65 -5.36
CA ASN A 187 -17.76 -3.10 -5.26
C ASN A 187 -16.33 -3.62 -5.05
N TYR A 188 -15.32 -2.93 -5.59
CA TYR A 188 -13.94 -3.41 -5.61
C TYR A 188 -13.00 -2.63 -4.68
N TYR A 189 -13.39 -1.43 -4.24
CA TYR A 189 -12.56 -0.55 -3.44
C TYR A 189 -12.06 -1.23 -2.15
N PHE A 190 -12.96 -1.69 -1.28
CA PHE A 190 -12.54 -2.33 -0.02
C PHE A 190 -11.74 -3.62 -0.25
N LYS A 191 -11.99 -4.34 -1.36
CA LYS A 191 -11.17 -5.50 -1.74
C LYS A 191 -9.74 -5.06 -2.06
N MET A 192 -9.58 -3.98 -2.82
CA MET A 192 -8.27 -3.43 -3.14
C MET A 192 -7.57 -2.89 -1.91
N VAL A 193 -8.28 -2.23 -0.99
CA VAL A 193 -7.65 -1.73 0.24
C VAL A 193 -7.10 -2.88 1.07
N ILE A 194 -7.80 -4.01 1.18
CA ILE A 194 -7.28 -5.19 1.88
C ILE A 194 -6.09 -5.80 1.13
N VAL A 195 -6.22 -5.99 -0.18
CA VAL A 195 -5.16 -6.60 -1.02
C VAL A 195 -3.88 -5.78 -0.99
N LEU A 196 -3.97 -4.48 -1.27
CA LEU A 196 -2.85 -3.55 -1.28
C LEU A 196 -2.35 -3.28 0.14
N GLY A 197 -3.25 -3.19 1.13
CA GLY A 197 -2.91 -2.95 2.53
C GLY A 197 -2.09 -4.09 3.14
N ILE A 198 -2.56 -5.34 3.02
CA ILE A 198 -1.83 -6.52 3.53
C ILE A 198 -0.46 -6.60 2.86
N SER A 199 -0.43 -6.46 1.52
CA SER A 199 0.83 -6.49 0.79
C SER A 199 1.77 -5.37 1.23
N GLY A 200 1.27 -4.14 1.28
CA GLY A 200 2.04 -2.95 1.62
C GLY A 200 2.64 -3.04 3.02
N ILE A 201 1.86 -3.43 4.02
CA ILE A 201 2.35 -3.62 5.40
C ILE A 201 3.48 -4.64 5.43
N PHE A 202 3.31 -5.79 4.77
CA PHE A 202 4.31 -6.86 4.71
C PHE A 202 5.61 -6.41 4.03
N ILE A 203 5.53 -5.66 2.94
CA ILE A 203 6.71 -5.18 2.23
C ILE A 203 7.38 -4.05 3.01
N CYS A 204 6.59 -3.16 3.61
CA CYS A 204 7.10 -2.06 4.43
C CYS A 204 7.87 -2.57 5.65
N THR A 205 7.39 -3.60 6.34
CA THR A 205 8.10 -4.20 7.48
C THR A 205 9.44 -4.78 7.04
N ILE A 206 9.46 -5.60 5.99
CA ILE A 206 10.68 -6.22 5.45
C ILE A 206 11.66 -5.14 4.97
N ASN A 207 11.19 -4.14 4.22
CA ASN A 207 12.03 -3.06 3.72
C ASN A 207 12.61 -2.20 4.84
N THR A 208 11.93 -2.10 5.97
CA THR A 208 12.46 -1.39 7.15
C THR A 208 13.55 -2.20 7.83
N TYR A 209 13.41 -3.52 7.93
CA TYR A 209 14.47 -4.40 8.43
C TYR A 209 15.70 -4.41 7.52
N ILE A 210 15.51 -4.54 6.20
CA ILE A 210 16.60 -4.46 5.22
C ILE A 210 17.31 -3.11 5.39
N LEU A 211 16.58 -2.00 5.44
CA LEU A 211 17.20 -0.70 5.60
C LEU A 211 18.11 -0.65 6.84
N LEU A 212 17.63 -1.12 7.99
CA LEU A 212 18.41 -1.14 9.23
C LEU A 212 19.71 -1.95 9.11
N ILE A 213 19.66 -3.13 8.47
CA ILE A 213 20.85 -3.98 8.28
C ILE A 213 21.92 -3.27 7.44
N PHE A 214 21.51 -2.55 6.40
CA PHE A 214 22.44 -1.92 5.45
C PHE A 214 22.81 -0.47 5.81
N THR A 215 22.21 0.11 6.85
CA THR A 215 22.49 1.50 7.26
C THR A 215 22.72 1.62 8.77
N PRO A 216 23.98 1.48 9.23
CA PRO A 216 24.32 1.48 10.66
C PRO A 216 23.87 2.75 11.40
N ALA A 217 23.88 3.91 10.74
CA ALA A 217 23.43 5.18 11.31
C ALA A 217 21.93 5.19 11.71
N LEU A 218 21.11 4.36 11.07
CA LEU A 218 19.68 4.25 11.33
C LEU A 218 19.36 3.26 12.48
N ILE A 219 20.26 2.31 12.77
CA ILE A 219 20.12 1.34 13.87
C ILE A 219 20.00 2.06 15.22
N ALA A 220 20.80 3.10 15.43
CA ALA A 220 20.83 3.88 16.68
C ALA A 220 19.48 4.55 17.01
N LYS A 221 18.63 4.84 16.02
CA LYS A 221 17.32 5.47 16.23
C LYS A 221 16.21 4.47 16.58
N GLY A 222 16.44 3.18 16.27
CA GLY A 222 15.57 2.06 16.58
C GLY A 222 14.44 1.86 15.56
N PHE A 223 14.09 0.59 15.33
CA PHE A 223 13.11 0.14 14.32
C PHE A 223 11.80 0.92 14.36
N MET A 224 11.19 1.05 15.54
CA MET A 224 9.86 1.66 15.69
C MET A 224 9.80 3.12 15.23
N LEU A 225 10.88 3.88 15.40
CA LEU A 225 10.92 5.29 15.00
C LEU A 225 10.85 5.44 13.49
N LEU A 226 11.43 4.50 12.74
CA LEU A 226 11.40 4.49 11.28
C LEU A 226 10.15 3.80 10.73
N TRP A 227 9.68 2.77 11.42
CA TRP A 227 8.59 1.92 10.94
C TRP A 227 7.23 2.61 11.04
N ILE A 228 6.94 3.33 12.13
CA ILE A 228 5.66 4.02 12.34
C ILE A 228 5.33 5.00 11.20
N PRO A 229 6.19 5.97 10.85
CA PRO A 229 5.88 6.90 9.76
C PRO A 229 5.70 6.15 8.43
N ARG A 230 6.56 5.15 8.13
CA ARG A 230 6.46 4.37 6.89
C ARG A 230 5.16 3.57 6.79
N ILE A 231 4.66 3.01 7.90
CA ILE A 231 3.36 2.34 7.90
C ILE A 231 2.21 3.31 7.70
N VAL A 232 2.25 4.47 8.35
CA VAL A 232 1.20 5.49 8.17
C VAL A 232 1.16 5.93 6.70
N GLU A 233 2.31 6.18 6.11
CA GLU A 233 2.45 6.47 4.67
C GLU A 233 1.93 5.34 3.78
N THR A 234 2.35 4.10 4.06
CA THR A 234 1.89 2.92 3.31
C THR A 234 0.37 2.81 3.35
N LEU A 235 -0.26 3.01 4.51
CA LEU A 235 -1.71 2.95 4.66
C LEU A 235 -2.42 4.10 3.92
N LEU A 236 -1.90 5.32 4.00
CA LEU A 236 -2.41 6.45 3.21
C LEU A 236 -2.33 6.16 1.70
N MET A 237 -1.18 5.66 1.24
CA MET A 237 -0.99 5.31 -0.16
C MET A 237 -1.86 4.13 -0.60
N THR A 238 -2.13 3.16 0.27
CA THR A 238 -3.06 2.06 -0.06
C THR A 238 -4.47 2.56 -0.34
N ALA A 239 -4.92 3.61 0.37
CA ALA A 239 -6.23 4.21 0.15
C ALA A 239 -6.33 4.85 -1.24
N ILE A 240 -5.31 5.62 -1.62
CA ILE A 240 -5.22 6.33 -2.91
C ILE A 240 -5.04 5.32 -4.05
N ASN A 241 -4.08 4.42 -3.92
CA ASN A 241 -3.77 3.40 -4.93
C ASN A 241 -4.96 2.47 -5.17
N SER A 242 -5.76 2.16 -4.16
CA SER A 242 -6.98 1.35 -4.32
C SER A 242 -7.99 2.02 -5.26
N TYR A 243 -8.19 3.33 -5.17
CA TYR A 243 -9.06 4.06 -6.10
C TYR A 243 -8.48 4.04 -7.52
N ILE A 244 -7.20 4.35 -7.67
CA ILE A 244 -6.56 4.43 -8.99
C ILE A 244 -6.57 3.06 -9.67
N VAL A 245 -6.25 1.99 -8.96
CA VAL A 245 -6.32 0.61 -9.47
C VAL A 245 -7.74 0.24 -9.90
N CYS A 246 -8.77 0.61 -9.12
CA CYS A 246 -10.17 0.39 -9.52
C CYS A 246 -10.51 1.12 -10.82
N ILE A 247 -10.02 2.35 -11.01
CA ILE A 247 -10.21 3.13 -12.25
C ILE A 247 -9.52 2.45 -13.44
N ILE A 248 -8.28 2.00 -13.26
CA ILE A 248 -7.53 1.26 -14.30
C ILE A 248 -8.26 -0.04 -14.66
N LEU A 249 -8.73 -0.81 -13.68
CA LEU A 249 -9.47 -2.05 -13.94
C LEU A 249 -10.81 -1.81 -14.63
N TYR A 250 -11.53 -0.76 -14.25
CA TYR A 250 -12.78 -0.37 -14.91
C TYR A 250 -12.54 -0.01 -16.38
N SER A 251 -11.55 0.85 -16.64
CA SER A 251 -11.20 1.26 -18.00
C SER A 251 -10.76 0.06 -18.85
N TYR A 252 -9.91 -0.82 -18.32
CA TYR A 252 -9.52 -2.05 -19.01
C TYR A 252 -10.73 -2.93 -19.37
N ASN A 253 -11.65 -3.15 -18.44
CA ASN A 253 -12.85 -3.96 -18.68
C ASN A 253 -13.78 -3.32 -19.73
N LEU A 254 -13.93 -2.00 -19.72
CA LEU A 254 -14.68 -1.27 -20.75
C LEU A 254 -14.06 -1.45 -22.14
N PHE A 255 -12.74 -1.28 -22.27
CA PHE A 255 -12.07 -1.43 -23.55
C PHE A 255 -12.08 -2.87 -24.03
N TYR A 256 -11.84 -3.85 -23.15
CA TYR A 256 -11.85 -5.26 -23.51
C TYR A 256 -13.24 -5.72 -23.97
N SER A 257 -14.30 -5.38 -23.23
CA SER A 257 -15.68 -5.73 -23.59
C SER A 257 -16.14 -5.09 -24.91
N ARG A 258 -15.69 -3.87 -25.23
CA ARG A 258 -15.96 -3.21 -26.51
C ARG A 258 -15.25 -3.87 -27.69
N VAL A 259 -14.03 -4.37 -27.49
CA VAL A 259 -13.27 -5.06 -28.56
C VAL A 259 -13.87 -6.42 -28.87
N VAL A 260 -14.27 -7.19 -27.85
CA VAL A 260 -14.90 -8.52 -28.05
C VAL A 260 -16.29 -8.41 -28.70
N LYS A 261 -17.03 -7.32 -28.48
CA LYS A 261 -18.32 -7.11 -29.16
C LYS A 261 -18.21 -6.65 -30.62
N LYS A 262 -17.02 -6.23 -31.06
CA LYS A 262 -16.76 -5.73 -32.42
C LYS A 262 -16.01 -6.73 -33.31
N ALA A 263 -15.55 -7.84 -32.74
CA ALA A 263 -14.86 -8.93 -33.43
C ALA A 263 -15.83 -10.12 -33.59
#